data_AF-A0A5C2I3J7-F1
#
_entry.id   AF-A0A5C2I3J7-F1
#
_cell.length_a   1.000
_cell.length_b   1.000
_cell.length_c   1.000
_cell.angle_alpha   90.00
_cell.angle_beta   90.00
_cell.angle_gamma   90.00
#
_symmetry.space_group_name_H-M   'P 1'
#
loop_
_entity.id
_entity.type
_entity.pdbx_description
1 polymer ?
#
loop_
_entity_poly.entity_id
_entity_poly.type
_entity_poly.pdbx_seq_one_letter_code
_entity_poly.pdbx_strand_id
1 'polypeptide(L)'
;VWQWDTWLLRDIHGKTVTFKGWYVMFALVADRSATGDTVEGWHSRNNYSYIGYYYSRTGNGADWKFGGRVIKEGANSRSWEWSGCAVMRENSGSTVDLFYTSVNDTPSESVPSYTTGRILADANGVWFEGFDVCTDMFQADGVNYANIVEDQYWDFRDPHIFRNPDDNQIYALFEGNVPGMRGDFTIGSDEMGLVPPATTVPAGAQYGAAAIGIARLKSDSTKGDFSQWEMLPALVTALGVNDQTERPHVVFQDGLTYLFTISHHSTFTGNSTGPDG
;
A
#
# COMPACT_ATOMS: atom_id res chain seq x y z
N VAL A 1 -4.82 -3.63 20.96
CA VAL A 1 -3.77 -3.33 19.96
C VAL A 1 -3.80 -1.85 19.62
N TRP A 2 -2.71 -1.29 19.11
CA TRP A 2 -2.77 -0.13 18.23
C TRP A 2 -3.40 -0.54 16.90
N GLN A 3 -4.05 0.39 16.21
CA GLN A 3 -4.63 0.17 14.88
C GLN A 3 -4.44 1.45 14.06
N TRP A 4 -4.06 1.32 12.80
CA TRP A 4 -3.99 2.43 11.85
C TRP A 4 -4.50 2.01 10.47
N ASP A 5 -3.65 1.94 9.44
CA ASP A 5 -4.05 1.72 8.06
C ASP A 5 -5.01 0.54 7.95
N THR A 6 -6.20 0.81 7.41
CA THR A 6 -7.30 -0.13 7.39
C THR A 6 -7.85 -0.22 5.96
N TRP A 7 -8.17 -1.43 5.52
CA TRP A 7 -8.79 -1.70 4.22
C TRP A 7 -9.84 -2.79 4.31
N LEU A 8 -10.84 -2.73 3.44
CA LEU A 8 -11.93 -3.70 3.40
C LEU A 8 -11.58 -4.89 2.51
N LEU A 9 -12.20 -6.04 2.78
CA LEU A 9 -12.25 -7.13 1.80
C LEU A 9 -13.06 -6.67 0.58
N ARG A 10 -12.44 -6.71 -0.60
CA ARG A 10 -13.06 -6.29 -1.86
C ARG A 10 -12.89 -7.33 -2.95
N ASP A 11 -13.63 -7.21 -4.04
CA ASP A 11 -13.31 -7.90 -5.28
C ASP A 11 -12.19 -7.17 -6.06
N ILE A 12 -11.75 -7.79 -7.15
CA ILE A 12 -10.71 -7.25 -8.04
C ILE A 12 -11.15 -5.97 -8.78
N HIS A 13 -12.45 -5.68 -8.78
CA HIS A 13 -13.06 -4.51 -9.41
C HIS A 13 -13.23 -3.32 -8.43
N GLY A 14 -12.71 -3.45 -7.21
CA GLY A 14 -12.72 -2.37 -6.22
C GLY A 14 -13.95 -2.34 -5.33
N LYS A 15 -14.92 -3.25 -5.51
CA LYS A 15 -16.15 -3.25 -4.73
C LYS A 15 -15.96 -4.03 -3.43
N THR A 16 -16.35 -3.43 -2.30
CA THR A 16 -16.41 -4.13 -1.01
C THR A 16 -17.35 -5.33 -1.09
N VAL A 17 -16.91 -6.47 -0.54
CA VAL A 17 -17.70 -7.70 -0.49
C VAL A 17 -17.86 -8.20 0.94
N THR A 18 -18.93 -8.95 1.17
CA THR A 18 -19.17 -9.68 2.41
C THR A 18 -18.94 -11.17 2.20
N PHE A 19 -18.56 -11.89 3.26
CA PHE A 19 -18.47 -13.34 3.25
C PHE A 19 -19.48 -13.97 4.20
N LYS A 20 -20.44 -14.75 3.69
CA LYS A 20 -21.52 -15.38 4.47
C LYS A 20 -22.23 -14.40 5.44
N GLY A 21 -22.48 -13.17 4.98
CA GLY A 21 -23.13 -12.12 5.76
C GLY A 21 -22.25 -11.47 6.82
N TRP A 22 -20.93 -11.53 6.66
CA TRP A 22 -19.95 -10.80 7.47
C TRP A 22 -19.20 -9.78 6.63
N TYR A 23 -19.12 -8.55 7.13
CA TYR A 23 -18.15 -7.56 6.70
C TYR A 23 -16.79 -7.91 7.32
N VAL A 24 -15.72 -7.72 6.54
CA VAL A 24 -14.34 -7.98 6.98
C VAL A 24 -13.47 -6.79 6.60
N MET A 25 -12.68 -6.33 7.55
CA MET A 25 -11.62 -5.35 7.33
C MET A 25 -10.30 -5.89 7.86
N PHE A 26 -9.23 -5.48 7.23
CA PHE A 26 -7.86 -5.75 7.59
C PHE A 26 -7.26 -4.44 8.09
N ALA A 27 -6.35 -4.53 9.04
CA ALA A 27 -5.66 -3.35 9.52
C ALA A 27 -4.23 -3.67 9.96
N LEU A 28 -3.36 -2.68 9.81
CA LEU A 28 -2.10 -2.67 10.54
C LEU A 28 -2.38 -2.51 12.03
N VAL A 29 -1.79 -3.41 12.81
CA VAL A 29 -1.90 -3.43 14.25
C VAL A 29 -0.53 -3.67 14.88
N ALA A 30 -0.36 -3.20 16.11
CA ALA A 30 0.77 -3.54 16.96
C ALA A 30 0.28 -3.82 18.38
N ASP A 31 0.92 -4.74 19.07
CA ASP A 31 0.58 -5.05 20.44
C ASP A 31 1.09 -3.94 21.36
N ARG A 32 0.18 -3.31 22.11
CA ARG A 32 0.56 -2.25 23.07
C ARG A 32 1.50 -2.77 24.16
N SER A 33 1.47 -4.06 24.46
CA SER A 33 2.41 -4.72 25.36
C SER A 33 3.83 -4.80 24.81
N ALA A 34 4.00 -4.78 23.49
CA ALA A 34 5.32 -4.79 22.85
C ALA A 34 5.91 -3.38 22.71
N THR A 35 5.07 -2.38 22.44
CA THR A 35 5.51 -0.99 22.22
C THR A 35 5.47 -0.12 23.48
N GLY A 36 4.70 -0.52 24.50
CA GLY A 36 4.22 0.37 25.55
C GLY A 36 2.93 1.11 25.15
N ASP A 37 2.04 1.36 26.11
CA ASP A 37 0.81 2.14 25.92
C ASP A 37 1.07 3.64 26.14
N THR A 38 1.96 4.21 25.33
CA THR A 38 2.40 5.61 25.41
C THR A 38 2.51 6.26 24.04
N VAL A 39 2.77 7.57 23.99
CA VAL A 39 3.02 8.31 22.75
C VAL A 39 4.27 7.77 22.03
N GLU A 40 5.32 7.44 22.77
CA GLU A 40 6.55 6.82 22.25
C GLU A 40 6.25 5.41 21.69
N GLY A 41 5.39 4.65 22.37
CA GLY A 41 4.91 3.37 21.87
C GLY A 41 4.11 3.51 20.57
N TRP A 42 3.28 4.56 20.46
CA TRP A 42 2.60 4.88 19.20
C TRP A 42 3.58 5.24 18.08
N HIS A 43 4.60 6.07 18.34
CA HIS A 43 5.57 6.47 17.31
C HIS A 43 6.48 5.31 16.84
N SER A 44 6.75 4.32 17.69
CA SER A 44 7.58 3.15 17.34
C SER A 44 6.79 1.98 16.74
N ARG A 45 5.44 2.03 16.75
CA ARG A 45 4.56 0.90 16.39
C ARG A 45 4.81 0.30 15.00
N ASN A 46 5.31 1.09 14.05
CA ASN A 46 5.58 0.63 12.67
C ASN A 46 6.64 -0.49 12.66
N ASN A 47 7.53 -0.52 13.65
CA ASN A 47 8.57 -1.53 13.83
C ASN A 47 8.07 -2.77 14.62
N TYR A 48 6.75 -2.90 14.77
CA TYR A 48 6.09 -4.02 15.45
C TYR A 48 4.83 -4.45 14.71
N SER A 49 4.63 -3.94 13.49
CA SER A 49 3.36 -4.05 12.80
C SER A 49 3.12 -5.44 12.24
N TYR A 50 1.88 -5.89 12.38
CA TYR A 50 1.35 -7.05 11.70
C TYR A 50 -0.06 -6.76 11.18
N ILE A 51 -0.52 -7.55 10.22
CA ILE A 51 -1.85 -7.43 9.65
C ILE A 51 -2.81 -8.26 10.51
N GLY A 52 -3.70 -7.54 11.18
CA GLY A 52 -4.85 -8.10 11.86
C GLY A 52 -6.11 -8.00 11.01
N TYR A 53 -7.17 -8.70 11.41
CA TYR A 53 -8.49 -8.53 10.81
C TYR A 53 -9.56 -8.28 11.88
N TYR A 54 -10.63 -7.65 11.43
CA TYR A 54 -11.85 -7.45 12.18
C TYR A 54 -13.04 -7.91 11.34
N TYR A 55 -14.10 -8.35 12.00
CA TYR A 55 -15.35 -8.73 11.33
C TYR A 55 -16.56 -8.14 12.04
N SER A 56 -17.63 -7.90 11.28
CA SER A 56 -18.85 -7.25 11.73
C SER A 56 -20.07 -7.79 10.98
N ARG A 57 -21.24 -7.87 11.64
CA ARG A 57 -22.49 -8.23 10.96
C ARG A 57 -23.07 -7.05 10.17
N THR A 58 -22.83 -5.83 10.65
CA THR A 58 -23.54 -4.66 10.15
C THR A 58 -22.68 -3.73 9.29
N GLY A 59 -21.36 -3.80 9.43
CA GLY A 59 -20.41 -2.86 8.83
C GLY A 59 -20.57 -1.42 9.31
N ASN A 60 -21.35 -1.16 10.37
CA ASN A 60 -21.76 0.19 10.77
C ASN A 60 -20.76 0.94 11.67
N GLY A 61 -19.60 0.34 11.95
CA GLY A 61 -18.56 0.92 12.81
C GLY A 61 -18.68 0.57 14.30
N ALA A 62 -19.79 0.00 14.77
CA ALA A 62 -20.04 -0.23 16.20
C ALA A 62 -19.82 -1.68 16.67
N ASP A 63 -19.98 -2.68 15.80
CA ASP A 63 -19.96 -4.12 16.16
C ASP A 63 -18.74 -4.88 15.62
N TRP A 64 -17.68 -4.17 15.25
CA TRP A 64 -16.43 -4.79 14.79
C TRP A 64 -15.74 -5.55 15.93
N LYS A 65 -15.43 -6.82 15.67
CA LYS A 65 -14.70 -7.70 16.59
C LYS A 65 -13.33 -8.00 16.01
N PHE A 66 -12.28 -7.85 16.83
CA PHE A 66 -10.93 -8.23 16.45
C PHE A 66 -10.84 -9.76 16.33
N GLY A 67 -10.40 -10.25 15.18
CA GLY A 67 -10.23 -11.66 14.88
C GLY A 67 -8.80 -12.17 15.05
N GLY A 68 -7.84 -11.28 15.30
CA GLY A 68 -6.43 -11.62 15.46
C GLY A 68 -5.61 -11.40 14.19
N ARG A 69 -4.40 -11.97 14.19
CA ARG A 69 -3.42 -11.94 13.11
C ARG A 69 -3.89 -12.76 11.90
N VAL A 70 -3.58 -12.28 10.69
CA VAL A 70 -3.93 -12.95 9.41
C VAL A 70 -2.79 -13.82 8.90
N ILE A 71 -1.60 -13.23 8.72
CA ILE A 71 -0.42 -13.93 8.22
C ILE A 71 0.18 -14.78 9.33
N LYS A 72 0.39 -16.08 9.09
CA LYS A 72 0.95 -16.97 10.11
C LYS A 72 2.31 -16.45 10.59
N GLU A 73 2.56 -16.58 11.89
CA GLU A 73 3.86 -16.19 12.45
C GLU A 73 4.99 -16.96 11.75
N GLY A 74 6.04 -16.23 11.34
CA GLY A 74 7.17 -16.77 10.59
C GLY A 74 6.93 -16.95 9.09
N ALA A 75 5.73 -16.65 8.57
CA ALA A 75 5.45 -16.76 7.12
C ALA A 75 5.87 -15.52 6.32
N ASN A 76 5.82 -14.33 6.93
CA ASN A 76 6.36 -13.12 6.31
C ASN A 76 7.88 -13.26 6.13
N SER A 77 8.39 -12.90 4.96
CA SER A 77 9.83 -12.99 4.66
C SER A 77 10.67 -12.01 5.48
N ARG A 78 10.04 -10.93 5.97
CA ARG A 78 10.68 -9.83 6.71
C ARG A 78 10.00 -9.64 8.06
N SER A 79 10.50 -8.71 8.87
CA SER A 79 10.07 -8.56 10.27
C SER A 79 8.68 -7.97 10.42
N TRP A 80 8.29 -7.04 9.54
CA TRP A 80 7.08 -6.25 9.69
C TRP A 80 6.19 -6.36 8.47
N GLU A 81 4.89 -6.25 8.71
CA GLU A 81 3.86 -6.25 7.68
C GLU A 81 3.28 -4.84 7.63
N TRP A 82 3.43 -4.18 6.49
CA TRP A 82 2.87 -2.85 6.18
C TRP A 82 1.69 -2.97 5.21
N SER A 83 1.12 -1.84 4.84
CA SER A 83 -0.22 -1.75 4.25
C SER A 83 -0.30 -2.33 2.83
N GLY A 84 -1.52 -2.44 2.32
CA GLY A 84 -1.80 -2.95 0.98
C GLY A 84 -3.30 -3.15 0.75
N CYS A 85 -3.70 -4.29 0.20
CA CYS A 85 -5.11 -4.61 -0.04
C CYS A 85 -5.43 -6.11 0.06
N ALA A 86 -6.72 -6.42 0.22
CA ALA A 86 -7.22 -7.79 0.28
C ALA A 86 -8.32 -8.02 -0.76
N VAL A 87 -8.12 -9.02 -1.62
CA VAL A 87 -9.00 -9.34 -2.74
C VAL A 87 -9.64 -10.71 -2.52
N MET A 88 -10.97 -10.76 -2.49
CA MET A 88 -11.72 -12.00 -2.65
C MET A 88 -11.55 -12.48 -4.08
N ARG A 89 -10.92 -13.64 -4.27
CA ARG A 89 -10.69 -14.20 -5.59
C ARG A 89 -12.01 -14.57 -6.24
N GLU A 90 -12.23 -14.07 -7.45
CA GLU A 90 -13.42 -14.33 -8.23
C GLU A 90 -13.67 -15.83 -8.40
N ASN A 91 -14.93 -16.24 -8.28
CA ASN A 91 -15.37 -17.63 -8.47
C ASN A 91 -14.68 -18.69 -7.58
N SER A 92 -13.92 -18.28 -6.56
CA SER A 92 -13.24 -19.20 -5.64
C SER A 92 -14.12 -19.67 -4.49
N GLY A 93 -15.19 -18.91 -4.21
CA GLY A 93 -16.10 -19.12 -3.10
C GLY A 93 -15.52 -18.84 -1.70
N SER A 94 -14.19 -18.86 -1.50
CA SER A 94 -13.57 -18.64 -0.18
C SER A 94 -12.09 -18.22 -0.21
N THR A 95 -11.48 -18.04 -1.37
CA THR A 95 -10.05 -17.69 -1.44
C THR A 95 -9.86 -16.18 -1.35
N VAL A 96 -8.94 -15.77 -0.50
CA VAL A 96 -8.54 -14.37 -0.33
C VAL A 96 -7.06 -14.24 -0.64
N ASP A 97 -6.75 -13.27 -1.50
CA ASP A 97 -5.40 -12.84 -1.83
C ASP A 97 -5.10 -11.55 -1.06
N LEU A 98 -4.14 -11.62 -0.15
CA LEU A 98 -3.66 -10.49 0.62
C LEU A 98 -2.36 -9.98 -0.01
N PHE A 99 -2.38 -8.73 -0.45
CA PHE A 99 -1.24 -8.00 -0.97
C PHE A 99 -0.83 -6.97 0.07
N TYR A 100 0.45 -6.92 0.39
CA TYR A 100 0.97 -6.13 1.49
C TYR A 100 2.43 -5.77 1.24
N THR A 101 2.99 -4.89 2.07
CA THR A 101 4.43 -4.61 2.02
C THR A 101 5.14 -5.37 3.13
N SER A 102 6.06 -6.25 2.75
CA SER A 102 6.98 -6.96 3.63
C SER A 102 8.18 -6.05 3.91
N VAL A 103 8.45 -5.73 5.18
CA VAL A 103 9.43 -4.70 5.56
C VAL A 103 10.42 -5.18 6.61
N ASN A 104 11.69 -4.79 6.46
CA ASN A 104 12.77 -5.03 7.42
C ASN A 104 13.62 -3.76 7.62
N ASP A 105 14.32 -3.67 8.75
CA ASP A 105 15.26 -2.58 9.06
C ASP A 105 16.72 -2.93 8.76
N THR A 106 17.15 -4.17 9.05
CA THR A 106 18.53 -4.61 8.81
C THR A 106 18.58 -5.98 8.11
N PRO A 107 18.93 -6.04 6.80
CA PRO A 107 19.04 -4.90 5.89
C PRO A 107 17.69 -4.18 5.73
N SER A 108 17.73 -2.89 5.37
CA SER A 108 16.52 -2.12 5.11
C SER A 108 15.89 -2.63 3.81
N GLU A 109 14.64 -3.07 3.91
CA GLU A 109 13.89 -3.64 2.80
C GLU A 109 12.44 -3.20 2.87
N SER A 110 11.86 -2.82 1.73
CA SER A 110 10.43 -2.56 1.58
C SER A 110 9.96 -3.20 0.28
N VAL A 111 9.21 -4.30 0.38
CA VAL A 111 8.91 -5.16 -0.77
C VAL A 111 7.41 -5.47 -0.82
N PRO A 112 6.70 -5.00 -1.86
CA PRO A 112 5.38 -5.51 -2.20
C PRO A 112 5.39 -7.02 -2.38
N SER A 113 4.57 -7.69 -1.59
CA SER A 113 4.46 -9.15 -1.52
C SER A 113 2.99 -9.55 -1.47
N TYR A 114 2.72 -10.82 -1.76
CA TYR A 114 1.40 -11.40 -1.60
C TYR A 114 1.43 -12.72 -0.85
N THR A 115 0.28 -13.06 -0.28
CA THR A 115 0.01 -14.35 0.31
C THR A 115 -1.46 -14.72 0.12
N THR A 116 -1.74 -16.01 -0.03
CA THR A 116 -3.10 -16.51 -0.28
C THR A 116 -3.56 -17.36 0.89
N GLY A 117 -4.84 -17.20 1.24
CA GLY A 117 -5.50 -18.06 2.21
C GLY A 117 -6.97 -18.25 1.91
N ARG A 118 -7.69 -18.81 2.88
CA ARG A 118 -9.12 -19.08 2.81
C ARG A 118 -9.82 -18.40 3.96
N ILE A 119 -10.91 -17.72 3.64
CA ILE A 119 -11.84 -17.19 4.63
C ILE A 119 -12.91 -18.24 4.98
N LEU A 120 -13.15 -18.39 6.27
CA LEU A 120 -14.17 -19.27 6.83
C LEU A 120 -15.04 -18.46 7.78
N ALA A 121 -16.29 -18.90 7.92
CA ALA A 121 -17.25 -18.24 8.78
C ALA A 121 -18.41 -19.17 9.15
N ASP A 122 -18.94 -18.93 10.35
CA ASP A 122 -20.12 -19.56 10.91
C ASP A 122 -21.09 -18.48 11.46
N ALA A 123 -22.00 -18.90 12.35
CA ALA A 123 -22.94 -17.99 12.99
C ALA A 123 -22.26 -16.98 13.93
N ASN A 124 -21.10 -17.32 14.48
CA ASN A 124 -20.42 -16.63 15.59
C ASN A 124 -19.29 -15.71 15.11
N GLY A 125 -18.64 -16.01 14.00
CA GLY A 125 -17.58 -15.15 13.48
C GLY A 125 -16.94 -15.61 12.18
N VAL A 126 -15.80 -14.99 11.91
CA VAL A 126 -14.92 -15.20 10.75
C VAL A 126 -13.55 -15.65 11.26
N TRP A 127 -12.90 -16.54 10.53
CA TRP A 127 -11.49 -16.89 10.72
C TRP A 127 -10.83 -17.22 9.38
N PHE A 128 -9.51 -17.37 9.40
CA PHE A 128 -8.70 -17.61 8.21
C PHE A 128 -7.83 -18.86 8.35
N GLU A 129 -7.60 -19.54 7.23
CA GLU A 129 -6.64 -20.63 7.06
C GLU A 129 -5.69 -20.32 5.90
N GLY A 130 -4.49 -20.91 5.87
CA GLY A 130 -3.46 -20.58 4.88
C GLY A 130 -2.62 -19.37 5.32
N PHE A 131 -2.31 -18.46 4.41
CA PHE A 131 -1.44 -17.29 4.66
C PHE A 131 -0.08 -17.65 5.28
N ASP A 132 0.50 -18.73 4.77
CA ASP A 132 1.74 -19.35 5.29
C ASP A 132 2.92 -19.27 4.33
N VAL A 133 2.74 -18.59 3.20
CA VAL A 133 3.79 -18.32 2.22
C VAL A 133 3.77 -16.85 1.86
N CYS A 134 4.89 -16.16 2.08
CA CYS A 134 5.15 -14.85 1.49
C CYS A 134 5.80 -15.03 0.11
N THR A 135 5.26 -14.37 -0.90
CA THR A 135 5.85 -14.31 -2.25
C THR A 135 6.06 -12.85 -2.62
N ASP A 136 7.32 -12.47 -2.86
CA ASP A 136 7.68 -11.13 -3.35
C ASP A 136 7.13 -10.92 -4.77
N MET A 137 6.61 -9.72 -5.03
CA MET A 137 6.02 -9.37 -6.33
C MET A 137 7.03 -8.65 -7.23
N PHE A 138 7.66 -7.60 -6.70
CA PHE A 138 8.65 -6.75 -7.37
C PHE A 138 9.35 -5.85 -6.34
N GLN A 139 10.48 -5.26 -6.74
CA GLN A 139 11.31 -4.38 -5.90
C GLN A 139 11.69 -3.13 -6.68
N ALA A 140 11.99 -2.03 -5.98
CA ALA A 140 12.51 -0.82 -6.61
C ALA A 140 13.77 -1.11 -7.44
N ASP A 141 13.84 -0.57 -8.65
CA ASP A 141 14.85 -0.93 -9.66
C ASP A 141 15.91 0.16 -9.91
N GLY A 142 15.71 1.38 -9.39
CA GLY A 142 16.52 2.55 -9.72
C GLY A 142 16.42 2.97 -11.19
N VAL A 143 15.37 2.54 -11.88
CA VAL A 143 15.12 2.86 -13.30
C VAL A 143 13.74 3.49 -13.46
N ASN A 144 12.70 2.84 -12.92
CA ASN A 144 11.37 3.39 -12.83
C ASN A 144 11.11 4.01 -11.45
N TYR A 145 11.71 3.46 -10.39
CA TYR A 145 11.49 3.87 -9.00
C TYR A 145 12.78 3.85 -8.20
N ALA A 146 12.99 4.85 -7.34
CA ALA A 146 14.20 4.98 -6.52
C ALA A 146 14.42 3.77 -5.63
N ASN A 147 15.67 3.33 -5.55
CA ASN A 147 16.08 2.25 -4.65
C ASN A 147 16.92 2.75 -3.47
N ILE A 148 17.25 1.86 -2.54
CA ILE A 148 18.08 2.12 -1.34
C ILE A 148 19.42 2.81 -1.63
N VAL A 149 20.03 2.57 -2.80
CA VAL A 149 21.33 3.17 -3.17
C VAL A 149 21.17 4.64 -3.52
N GLU A 150 20.04 5.00 -4.13
CA GLU A 150 19.73 6.36 -4.55
C GLU A 150 19.14 7.19 -3.41
N ASP A 151 18.39 6.56 -2.51
CA ASP A 151 17.80 7.17 -1.33
C ASP A 151 17.70 6.15 -0.17
N GLN A 152 18.35 6.45 0.96
CA GLN A 152 18.28 5.63 2.17
C GLN A 152 16.91 5.64 2.87
N TYR A 153 16.04 6.58 2.49
CA TYR A 153 14.69 6.79 3.03
C TYR A 153 13.59 6.50 1.99
N TRP A 154 13.94 5.87 0.87
CA TRP A 154 13.00 5.64 -0.24
C TRP A 154 11.69 5.00 0.21
N ASP A 155 10.61 5.51 -0.36
CA ASP A 155 9.28 4.97 -0.22
C ASP A 155 9.04 3.94 -1.34
N PHE A 156 8.61 2.73 -0.98
CA PHE A 156 8.24 1.68 -1.92
C PHE A 156 7.25 0.68 -1.30
N ARG A 157 5.95 0.99 -1.31
CA ARG A 157 4.96 0.28 -0.47
C ARG A 157 3.52 0.39 -0.98
N ASP A 158 2.59 -0.18 -0.22
CA ASP A 158 1.14 -0.06 -0.38
C ASP A 158 0.58 -0.60 -1.70
N PRO A 159 0.81 -1.88 -2.06
CA PRO A 159 0.27 -2.44 -3.29
C PRO A 159 -1.26 -2.47 -3.30
N HIS A 160 -1.86 -1.77 -4.26
CA HIS A 160 -3.28 -1.78 -4.56
C HIS A 160 -3.57 -2.49 -5.88
N ILE A 161 -4.08 -3.72 -5.80
CA ILE A 161 -4.32 -4.57 -6.98
C ILE A 161 -5.71 -4.36 -7.57
N PHE A 162 -5.82 -4.10 -8.87
CA PHE A 162 -7.12 -3.91 -9.53
C PHE A 162 -7.11 -4.47 -10.95
N ARG A 163 -8.30 -4.76 -11.47
CA ARG A 163 -8.49 -5.04 -12.89
C ARG A 163 -8.92 -3.75 -13.60
N ASN A 164 -8.13 -3.31 -14.58
CA ASN A 164 -8.47 -2.15 -15.39
C ASN A 164 -9.69 -2.50 -16.29
N PRO A 165 -10.80 -1.73 -16.24
CA PRO A 165 -11.99 -2.04 -17.03
C PRO A 165 -11.79 -1.91 -18.55
N ASP A 166 -10.81 -1.12 -19.00
CA ASP A 166 -10.62 -0.83 -20.43
C ASP A 166 -9.90 -1.96 -21.18
N ASP A 167 -8.89 -2.57 -20.58
CA ASP A 167 -8.08 -3.64 -21.19
C ASP A 167 -8.22 -5.01 -20.50
N ASN A 168 -8.96 -5.05 -19.39
CA ASN A 168 -9.19 -6.23 -18.56
C ASN A 168 -7.91 -6.85 -17.97
N GLN A 169 -6.78 -6.14 -18.00
CA GLN A 169 -5.51 -6.54 -17.39
C GLN A 169 -5.50 -6.19 -15.90
N ILE A 170 -4.66 -6.90 -15.14
CA ILE A 170 -4.48 -6.67 -13.70
C ILE A 170 -3.23 -5.82 -13.49
N TYR A 171 -3.38 -4.80 -12.67
CA TYR A 171 -2.34 -3.85 -12.30
C TYR A 171 -2.22 -3.73 -10.79
N ALA A 172 -1.05 -3.31 -10.34
CA ALA A 172 -0.77 -2.87 -8.98
C ALA A 172 -0.43 -1.38 -9.03
N LEU A 173 -1.16 -0.54 -8.30
CA LEU A 173 -0.62 0.75 -7.87
C LEU A 173 0.22 0.57 -6.62
N PHE A 174 1.19 1.43 -6.41
CA PHE A 174 2.02 1.46 -5.20
C PHE A 174 2.65 2.84 -5.05
N GLU A 175 3.01 3.18 -3.83
CA GLU A 175 3.85 4.33 -3.55
C GLU A 175 5.29 4.01 -3.95
N GLY A 176 5.95 4.97 -4.60
CA GLY A 176 7.36 4.95 -4.94
C GLY A 176 7.99 6.33 -4.79
N ASN A 177 9.30 6.45 -5.00
CA ASN A 177 9.94 7.72 -5.34
C ASN A 177 10.50 7.73 -6.76
N VAL A 178 10.67 8.93 -7.31
CA VAL A 178 11.32 9.18 -8.61
C VAL A 178 12.78 8.70 -8.53
N PRO A 179 13.25 7.86 -9.49
CA PRO A 179 14.61 7.33 -9.47
C PRO A 179 15.65 8.43 -9.73
N GLY A 180 16.82 8.27 -9.12
CA GLY A 180 17.90 9.27 -9.10
C GLY A 180 18.34 9.62 -7.67
N MET A 181 19.57 10.12 -7.53
CA MET A 181 20.15 10.42 -6.22
C MET A 181 19.34 11.47 -5.46
N ARG A 182 18.93 11.14 -4.23
CA ARG A 182 18.17 12.06 -3.36
C ARG A 182 18.91 13.40 -3.22
N GLY A 183 18.20 14.48 -3.53
CA GLY A 183 18.73 15.84 -3.39
C GLY A 183 19.49 16.36 -4.60
N ASP A 184 19.73 15.55 -5.63
CA ASP A 184 20.40 15.97 -6.87
C ASP A 184 19.42 16.30 -8.00
N PHE A 185 18.12 16.21 -7.74
CA PHE A 185 17.09 16.52 -8.73
C PHE A 185 17.13 17.99 -9.16
N THR A 186 17.12 18.21 -10.47
CA THR A 186 16.90 19.54 -11.05
C THR A 186 15.42 19.72 -11.33
N ILE A 187 14.77 20.65 -10.64
CA ILE A 187 13.36 20.97 -10.87
C ILE A 187 13.28 21.93 -12.06
N GLY A 188 12.74 21.44 -13.17
CA GLY A 188 12.63 22.18 -14.42
C GLY A 188 11.29 22.89 -14.58
N SER A 189 11.09 23.47 -15.77
CA SER A 189 9.82 24.10 -16.14
C SER A 189 8.65 23.12 -16.15
N ASP A 190 8.93 21.85 -16.45
CA ASP A 190 7.89 20.83 -16.59
C ASP A 190 7.33 20.44 -15.21
N GLU A 191 8.20 20.28 -14.21
CA GLU A 191 7.81 20.05 -12.82
C GLU A 191 7.17 21.29 -12.18
N MET A 192 7.69 22.49 -12.47
CA MET A 192 7.12 23.74 -11.97
C MET A 192 5.72 24.02 -12.54
N GLY A 193 5.47 23.61 -13.79
CA GLY A 193 4.26 23.93 -14.51
C GLY A 193 4.08 25.43 -14.79
N LEU A 194 2.82 25.85 -14.93
CA LEU A 194 2.48 27.23 -15.28
C LEU A 194 2.50 28.15 -14.06
N VAL A 195 3.66 28.76 -13.80
CA VAL A 195 3.86 29.73 -12.71
C VAL A 195 4.06 31.16 -13.23
N PRO A 196 3.85 32.20 -12.39
CA PRO A 196 4.15 33.58 -12.77
C PRO A 196 5.58 33.77 -13.31
N PRO A 197 5.81 34.75 -14.21
CA PRO A 197 7.16 35.07 -14.67
C PRO A 197 8.10 35.38 -13.50
N ALA A 198 9.35 34.90 -13.61
CA ALA A 198 10.41 35.03 -12.60
C ALA A 198 10.22 34.23 -11.29
N THR A 199 9.26 33.30 -11.23
CA THR A 199 9.25 32.28 -10.16
C THR A 199 10.55 31.48 -10.20
N THR A 200 11.18 31.31 -9.05
CA THR A 200 12.39 30.50 -8.86
C THR A 200 12.07 29.24 -8.08
N VAL A 201 12.77 28.14 -8.37
CA VAL A 201 12.69 26.91 -7.57
C VAL A 201 13.18 27.20 -6.14
N PRO A 202 12.36 26.97 -5.10
CA PRO A 202 12.79 27.18 -3.72
C PRO A 202 13.82 26.13 -3.29
N ALA A 203 14.73 26.53 -2.39
CA ALA A 203 15.69 25.60 -1.80
C ALA A 203 14.95 24.45 -1.08
N GLY A 204 15.41 23.22 -1.28
CA GLY A 204 14.84 22.03 -0.67
C GLY A 204 13.79 21.33 -1.52
N ALA A 205 13.30 21.94 -2.61
CA ALA A 205 12.36 21.28 -3.53
C ALA A 205 12.93 19.95 -4.07
N GLN A 206 14.24 19.90 -4.31
CA GLN A 206 14.94 18.72 -4.82
C GLN A 206 14.94 17.50 -3.88
N TYR A 207 14.35 17.60 -2.69
CA TYR A 207 14.13 16.46 -1.79
C TYR A 207 12.73 15.85 -1.90
N GLY A 208 11.78 16.49 -2.59
CA GLY A 208 10.44 15.93 -2.75
C GLY A 208 10.42 15.09 -3.99
N ALA A 209 10.39 13.77 -3.85
CA ALA A 209 10.51 12.84 -4.97
C ALA A 209 9.34 11.83 -5.03
N ALA A 210 8.16 12.12 -4.49
CA ALA A 210 7.04 11.17 -4.55
C ALA A 210 6.68 10.74 -5.98
N ALA A 211 6.32 9.47 -6.11
CA ALA A 211 5.79 8.89 -7.32
C ALA A 211 4.65 7.90 -7.00
N ILE A 212 3.60 7.93 -7.82
CA ILE A 212 2.59 6.86 -7.82
C ILE A 212 2.96 5.89 -8.92
N GLY A 213 3.45 4.73 -8.51
CA GLY A 213 3.87 3.67 -9.40
C GLY A 213 2.73 2.82 -9.91
N ILE A 214 3.00 2.13 -11.02
CA ILE A 214 2.13 1.10 -11.58
C ILE A 214 2.96 -0.07 -12.12
N ALA A 215 2.49 -1.28 -11.83
CA ALA A 215 3.04 -2.52 -12.39
C ALA A 215 1.93 -3.36 -13.01
N ARG A 216 2.22 -4.01 -14.13
CA ARG A 216 1.30 -4.90 -14.85
C ARG A 216 1.59 -6.36 -14.49
N LEU A 217 0.55 -7.11 -14.14
CA LEU A 217 0.67 -8.55 -13.89
C LEU A 217 1.03 -9.30 -15.18
N LYS A 218 2.00 -10.21 -15.09
CA LYS A 218 2.46 -11.08 -16.20
C LYS A 218 2.16 -12.55 -15.97
N SER A 219 2.06 -12.98 -14.71
CA SER A 219 1.68 -14.35 -14.35
C SER A 219 0.15 -14.57 -14.44
N ASP A 220 -0.24 -15.83 -14.35
CA ASP A 220 -1.63 -16.26 -14.51
C ASP A 220 -2.42 -16.17 -13.19
N SER A 221 -3.06 -15.03 -12.95
CA SER A 221 -3.92 -14.80 -11.78
C SER A 221 -5.02 -15.85 -11.60
N THR A 222 -5.47 -16.53 -12.66
CA THR A 222 -6.53 -17.55 -12.55
C THR A 222 -6.07 -18.79 -11.76
N LYS A 223 -4.74 -19.00 -11.72
CA LYS A 223 -4.09 -20.02 -10.89
C LYS A 223 -3.71 -19.51 -9.51
N GLY A 224 -4.00 -18.23 -9.21
CA GLY A 224 -3.56 -17.57 -7.99
C GLY A 224 -2.07 -17.19 -8.00
N ASP A 225 -1.47 -17.06 -9.18
CA ASP A 225 -0.07 -16.68 -9.33
C ASP A 225 0.05 -15.18 -9.57
N PHE A 226 0.59 -14.48 -8.58
CA PHE A 226 0.89 -13.04 -8.62
C PHE A 226 2.39 -12.78 -8.45
N SER A 227 3.24 -13.72 -8.88
CA SER A 227 4.69 -13.65 -8.68
C SER A 227 5.45 -12.90 -9.77
N GLN A 228 4.84 -12.61 -10.93
CA GLN A 228 5.53 -12.00 -12.06
C GLN A 228 4.84 -10.70 -12.47
N TRP A 229 5.57 -9.59 -12.36
CA TRP A 229 5.09 -8.25 -12.68
C TRP A 229 6.08 -7.52 -13.58
N GLU A 230 5.55 -6.63 -14.41
CA GLU A 230 6.30 -5.68 -15.22
C GLU A 230 6.06 -4.29 -14.64
N MET A 231 7.05 -3.73 -13.96
CA MET A 231 7.01 -2.34 -13.53
C MET A 231 7.02 -1.41 -14.75
N LEU A 232 6.14 -0.43 -14.75
CA LEU A 232 6.00 0.58 -15.80
C LEU A 232 6.47 1.94 -15.25
N PRO A 233 6.66 2.95 -16.11
CA PRO A 233 6.88 4.32 -15.66
C PRO A 233 5.77 4.79 -14.73
N ALA A 234 6.12 5.64 -13.75
CA ALA A 234 5.17 6.19 -12.78
C ALA A 234 4.00 6.91 -13.49
N LEU A 235 2.80 6.77 -12.93
CA LEU A 235 1.61 7.46 -13.43
C LEU A 235 1.61 8.95 -13.09
N VAL A 236 2.08 9.26 -11.89
CA VAL A 236 2.16 10.62 -11.34
C VAL A 236 3.48 10.75 -10.62
N THR A 237 4.18 11.86 -10.83
CA THR A 237 5.30 12.28 -10.01
C THR A 237 4.94 13.61 -9.34
N ALA A 238 5.36 13.78 -8.10
CA ALA A 238 5.24 15.03 -7.35
C ALA A 238 6.63 15.62 -7.06
N LEU A 239 7.54 15.46 -8.03
CA LEU A 239 8.92 15.93 -7.96
C LEU A 239 8.96 17.45 -7.72
N GLY A 240 9.67 17.88 -6.68
CA GLY A 240 9.71 19.29 -6.29
C GLY A 240 8.55 19.77 -5.41
N VAL A 241 7.57 18.90 -5.11
CA VAL A 241 6.35 19.26 -4.39
C VAL A 241 6.21 18.52 -3.07
N ASN A 242 6.24 17.19 -3.10
CA ASN A 242 6.03 16.35 -1.91
C ASN A 242 6.90 15.08 -2.02
N ASP A 243 7.27 14.52 -0.88
CA ASP A 243 8.06 13.29 -0.81
C ASP A 243 7.21 12.03 -0.69
N GLN A 244 5.94 12.14 -0.26
CA GLN A 244 5.06 11.00 -0.02
C GLN A 244 3.72 11.12 -0.73
N THR A 245 3.37 10.08 -1.49
CA THR A 245 2.06 9.84 -2.10
C THR A 245 1.63 8.42 -1.75
N GLU A 246 1.26 8.24 -0.48
CA GLU A 246 0.99 6.94 0.13
C GLU A 246 -0.38 6.39 -0.30
N ARG A 247 -0.54 5.07 -0.12
CA ARG A 247 -1.80 4.34 -0.35
C ARG A 247 -2.55 4.68 -1.64
N PRO A 248 -1.86 4.72 -2.81
CA PRO A 248 -2.53 5.06 -4.05
C PRO A 248 -3.58 4.01 -4.40
N HIS A 249 -4.77 4.46 -4.80
CA HIS A 249 -5.84 3.59 -5.24
C HIS A 249 -6.71 4.25 -6.30
N VAL A 250 -7.37 3.43 -7.11
CA VAL A 250 -8.27 3.89 -8.16
C VAL A 250 -9.74 3.71 -7.78
N VAL A 251 -10.56 4.65 -8.22
CA VAL A 251 -12.01 4.54 -8.26
C VAL A 251 -12.47 4.81 -9.68
N PHE A 252 -13.13 3.82 -10.29
CA PHE A 252 -13.77 3.96 -11.59
C PHE A 252 -15.20 4.43 -11.40
N GLN A 253 -15.52 5.63 -11.88
CA GLN A 253 -16.84 6.21 -11.71
C GLN A 253 -17.20 7.10 -12.90
N ASP A 254 -18.41 6.94 -13.43
CA ASP A 254 -18.98 7.77 -14.50
C ASP A 254 -18.08 7.90 -15.75
N GLY A 255 -17.36 6.82 -16.08
CA GLY A 255 -16.43 6.77 -17.22
C GLY A 255 -15.08 7.45 -16.97
N LEU A 256 -14.80 7.86 -15.73
CA LEU A 256 -13.55 8.46 -15.30
C LEU A 256 -12.78 7.53 -14.37
N THR A 257 -11.46 7.68 -14.38
CA THR A 257 -10.54 7.02 -13.47
C THR A 257 -10.02 8.05 -12.47
N TYR A 258 -10.45 7.93 -11.21
CA TYR A 258 -9.97 8.77 -10.12
C TYR A 258 -8.81 8.08 -9.42
N LEU A 259 -7.68 8.74 -9.34
CA LEU A 259 -6.53 8.31 -8.56
C LEU A 259 -6.52 9.09 -7.25
N PHE A 260 -6.62 8.36 -6.13
CA PHE A 260 -6.52 8.91 -4.79
C PHE A 260 -5.23 8.43 -4.15
N THR A 261 -4.64 9.29 -3.33
CA THR A 261 -3.45 9.04 -2.52
C THR A 261 -3.55 9.94 -1.29
N ILE A 262 -2.88 9.57 -0.21
CA ILE A 262 -2.76 10.42 0.98
C ILE A 262 -1.36 11.03 1.06
N SER A 263 -1.25 12.15 1.77
CA SER A 263 0.04 12.75 2.08
C SER A 263 -0.01 13.51 3.42
N HIS A 264 1.15 14.04 3.83
CA HIS A 264 1.34 14.74 5.08
C HIS A 264 1.76 16.20 4.86
N HIS A 265 1.36 17.08 5.78
CA HIS A 265 1.85 18.46 5.79
C HIS A 265 3.38 18.52 5.88
N SER A 266 4.00 17.60 6.64
CA SER A 266 5.45 17.59 6.88
C SER A 266 6.28 17.05 5.72
N THR A 267 5.68 16.46 4.69
CA THR A 267 6.39 15.85 3.56
C THR A 267 6.40 16.75 2.33
N PHE A 268 5.75 17.92 2.38
CA PHE A 268 5.93 18.96 1.38
C PHE A 268 7.34 19.52 1.39
N THR A 269 7.86 19.84 0.22
CA THR A 269 9.23 20.34 0.05
C THR A 269 9.27 21.75 -0.55
N GLY A 270 10.44 22.39 -0.43
CA GLY A 270 10.60 23.78 -0.82
C GLY A 270 9.70 24.71 -0.01
N ASN A 271 8.84 25.45 -0.71
CA ASN A 271 7.85 26.36 -0.09
C ASN A 271 6.41 25.83 -0.21
N SER A 272 6.23 24.60 -0.69
CA SER A 272 4.91 23.98 -0.82
C SER A 272 4.33 23.68 0.57
N THR A 273 3.00 23.75 0.70
CA THR A 273 2.30 23.41 1.94
C THR A 273 0.90 22.94 1.61
N GLY A 274 0.37 22.05 2.45
CA GLY A 274 -0.98 21.52 2.37
C GLY A 274 -1.33 20.79 3.66
N PRO A 275 -2.62 20.58 3.94
CA PRO A 275 -3.04 19.79 5.09
C PRO A 275 -2.73 18.30 4.88
N ASP A 276 -2.65 17.54 5.97
CA ASP A 276 -2.74 16.08 5.94
C ASP A 276 -4.09 15.63 5.35
N GLY A 277 -4.07 14.62 4.49
CA GLY A 277 -5.28 14.05 3.88
C GLY A 277 -5.04 13.20 2.65
#